data_AF-A0A4R3Z790-F1
#
_entry.id   AF-A0A4R3Z790-F1
#
_cell.length_a   1.000
_cell.length_b   1.000
_cell.length_c   1.000
_cell.angle_alpha   90.00
_cell.angle_beta   90.00
_cell.angle_gamma   90.00
#
_symmetry.space_group_name_H-M   'P 1'
#
loop_
_entity.id
_entity.type
_entity.pdbx_description
1 polymer ?
#
loop_
_entity_poly.entity_id
_entity_poly.type
_entity_poly.pdbx_seq_one_letter_code
_entity_poly.pdbx_strand_id
1 'polypeptide(L)'
;MSLTSQSTQQKFPYPADKVFAKLLEAVPSAGMKIKNQDEILRRLTVSVGMSLFSWGENMTIVVTDVDDKSSIISIDSSLKFSPNIAGMHKHQKNFDKIIYSLSALLK
;
A
#
# COMPACT_ATOMS: atom_id res chain seq x y z
N MET A 1 -18.51 -11.51 -2.94
CA MET A 1 -17.03 -11.52 -2.98
C MET A 1 -16.61 -10.92 -4.31
N SER A 2 -15.96 -9.75 -4.31
CA SER A 2 -15.48 -9.13 -5.57
C SER A 2 -14.26 -9.89 -6.05
N LEU A 3 -14.27 -10.41 -7.28
CA LEU A 3 -13.18 -11.19 -7.87
C LEU A 3 -11.92 -10.35 -8.19
N THR A 4 -11.86 -9.09 -7.73
CA THR A 4 -10.88 -8.07 -8.15
C THR A 4 -10.17 -7.37 -6.98
N SER A 5 -10.39 -7.82 -5.74
CA SER A 5 -9.67 -7.32 -4.56
C SER A 5 -8.51 -8.26 -4.21
N GLN A 6 -7.32 -7.71 -4.05
CA GLN A 6 -6.14 -8.42 -3.58
C GLN A 6 -5.57 -7.75 -2.33
N SER A 7 -5.13 -8.54 -1.38
CA SER A 7 -4.52 -8.08 -0.14
C SER A 7 -3.15 -8.71 0.05
N THR A 8 -2.18 -7.97 0.56
CA THR A 8 -0.88 -8.50 0.98
C THR A 8 -0.50 -8.00 2.36
N GLN A 9 0.32 -8.76 3.07
CA GLN A 9 0.83 -8.38 4.39
C GLN A 9 2.33 -8.58 4.45
N GLN A 10 3.04 -7.67 5.10
CA GLN A 10 4.48 -7.78 5.31
C GLN A 10 4.89 -7.27 6.68
N LYS A 11 5.73 -8.05 7.37
CA LYS A 11 6.32 -7.67 8.64
C LYS A 11 7.58 -6.83 8.42
N PHE A 12 7.70 -5.76 9.19
CA PHE A 12 8.88 -4.90 9.26
C PHE A 12 9.45 -4.88 10.69
N PRO A 13 10.78 -4.97 10.86
CA PRO A 13 11.44 -4.91 12.16
C PRO A 13 11.60 -3.44 12.63
N TYR A 14 10.52 -2.66 12.53
CA TYR A 14 10.49 -1.26 12.95
C TYR A 14 9.15 -0.94 13.66
N PRO A 15 9.13 0.02 14.61
CA PRO A 15 7.89 0.46 15.27
C PRO A 15 6.87 1.01 14.28
N ALA A 16 5.57 0.77 14.50
CA ALA A 16 4.54 1.18 13.54
C ALA A 16 4.51 2.69 13.27
N ASP A 17 4.80 3.54 14.27
CA ASP A 17 4.83 5.00 14.07
C ASP A 17 5.91 5.41 13.06
N LYS A 18 7.11 4.83 13.19
CA LYS A 18 8.22 5.08 12.26
C LYS A 18 7.86 4.58 10.86
N VAL A 19 7.26 3.39 10.77
CA VAL A 19 6.83 2.80 9.51
C VAL A 19 5.75 3.63 8.84
N PHE A 20 4.76 4.11 9.60
CA PHE A 20 3.67 4.93 9.09
C PHE A 20 4.17 6.29 8.60
N ALA A 21 5.05 6.96 9.36
CA ALA A 21 5.67 8.21 8.92
C ALA A 21 6.44 8.03 7.61
N LYS A 22 7.22 6.96 7.48
CA LYS A 22 7.94 6.63 6.23
C LYS A 22 7.03 6.19 5.09
N LEU A 23 5.87 5.62 5.40
CA LEU A 23 4.87 5.27 4.39
C LEU A 23 4.30 6.52 3.72
N LEU A 24 4.06 7.60 4.48
CA LEU A 24 3.61 8.88 3.94
C LEU A 24 4.59 9.49 2.94
N GLU A 25 5.90 9.31 3.16
CA GLU A 25 6.97 9.72 2.24
C GLU A 25 7.11 8.75 1.05
N ALA A 26 6.93 7.45 1.27
CA ALA A 26 7.11 6.40 0.26
C ALA A 26 6.06 6.47 -0.86
N VAL A 27 4.80 6.75 -0.51
CA VAL A 27 3.67 6.76 -1.46
C VAL A 27 3.83 7.78 -2.59
N PRO A 28 4.09 9.07 -2.33
CA PRO A 28 4.34 10.04 -3.40
C PRO A 28 5.62 9.71 -4.18
N SER A 29 6.66 9.20 -3.51
CA SER A 29 7.91 8.77 -4.16
C SER A 29 7.68 7.60 -5.14
N ALA A 30 6.69 6.75 -4.86
CA ALA A 30 6.28 5.65 -5.74
C ALA A 30 5.35 6.10 -6.89
N GLY A 31 5.07 7.40 -7.02
CA GLY A 31 4.20 7.98 -8.06
C GLY A 31 2.70 7.80 -7.77
N MET A 32 2.33 7.60 -6.50
CA MET A 32 0.94 7.43 -6.08
C MET A 32 0.44 8.64 -5.31
N LYS A 33 -0.88 8.83 -5.25
CA LYS A 33 -1.49 9.96 -4.56
C LYS A 33 -2.17 9.52 -3.28
N ILE A 34 -1.86 10.16 -2.16
CA ILE A 34 -2.59 10.00 -0.91
C ILE A 34 -3.96 10.66 -1.05
N LYS A 35 -5.03 9.91 -0.76
CA LYS A 35 -6.42 10.40 -0.76
C LYS A 35 -6.91 10.72 0.64
N ASN A 36 -6.55 9.87 1.60
CA ASN A 36 -6.94 10.04 3.00
C ASN A 36 -5.86 9.43 3.89
N GLN A 37 -5.65 10.01 5.06
CA GLN A 37 -4.76 9.49 6.09
C GLN A 37 -5.44 9.58 7.45
N ASP A 38 -5.26 8.55 8.26
CA ASP A 38 -5.78 8.44 9.61
C ASP A 38 -4.60 8.02 10.49
N GLU A 39 -4.04 8.98 11.21
CA GLU A 39 -2.84 8.80 12.02
C GLU A 39 -3.13 7.96 13.27
N ILE A 40 -4.35 8.06 13.80
CA ILE A 40 -4.79 7.32 15.00
C ILE A 40 -4.90 5.83 14.67
N LEU A 41 -5.52 5.51 13.53
CA LEU A 41 -5.64 4.12 13.05
C LEU A 41 -4.42 3.66 12.22
N ARG A 42 -3.42 4.53 12.04
CA ARG A 42 -2.28 4.34 11.13
C ARG A 42 -2.68 3.75 9.79
N ARG A 43 -3.76 4.33 9.23
CA ARG A 43 -4.39 3.90 7.98
C ARG A 43 -4.22 4.96 6.91
N LEU A 44 -3.90 4.53 5.71
CA LEU A 44 -3.65 5.37 4.56
C LEU A 44 -4.45 4.86 3.37
N THR A 45 -5.27 5.72 2.77
CA THR A 45 -5.93 5.42 1.49
C THR A 45 -5.17 6.13 0.39
N VAL A 46 -4.70 5.35 -0.58
CA VAL A 46 -3.90 5.81 -1.71
C VAL A 46 -4.59 5.48 -3.03
N SER A 47 -4.35 6.30 -4.04
CA SER A 47 -4.81 6.09 -5.40
C SER A 47 -3.61 5.93 -6.31
N VAL A 48 -3.64 4.85 -7.09
CA VAL A 48 -2.62 4.60 -8.11
C VAL A 48 -2.98 5.42 -9.35
N GLY A 49 -2.21 6.47 -9.66
CA GLY A 49 -2.50 7.41 -10.75
C GLY A 49 -1.38 7.52 -11.79
N MET A 50 -1.74 7.83 -13.05
CA MET A 50 -0.88 7.97 -14.25
C MET A 50 -0.12 6.71 -14.73
N SER A 51 -0.83 5.59 -14.83
CA SER A 51 -0.59 4.62 -15.90
C SER A 51 -1.88 4.48 -16.68
N LEU A 52 -1.81 4.37 -18.02
CA LEU A 52 -2.96 4.18 -18.93
C LEU A 52 -3.88 3.01 -18.52
N PHE A 53 -3.43 2.19 -17.56
CA PHE A 53 -4.00 0.89 -17.23
C PHE A 53 -4.46 0.73 -15.76
N SER A 54 -4.36 1.77 -14.91
CA SER A 54 -4.73 1.73 -13.47
C SER A 54 -5.61 2.90 -13.01
N TRP A 55 -6.22 3.63 -13.94
CA TRP A 55 -7.19 4.69 -13.65
C TRP A 55 -8.34 4.16 -12.79
N GLY A 56 -8.32 4.48 -11.49
CA GLY A 56 -9.39 4.15 -10.55
C GLY A 56 -9.08 3.03 -9.54
N GLU A 57 -7.83 2.56 -9.45
CA GLU A 57 -7.41 1.68 -8.35
C GLU A 57 -7.21 2.49 -7.06
N ASN A 58 -7.91 2.06 -6.01
CA ASN A 58 -7.71 2.54 -4.65
C ASN A 58 -7.09 1.42 -3.84
N MET A 59 -6.08 1.76 -3.05
CA MET A 59 -5.49 0.85 -2.08
C MET A 59 -5.61 1.45 -0.68
N THR A 60 -5.90 0.60 0.29
CA THR A 60 -5.89 0.95 1.70
C THR A 60 -4.71 0.24 2.34
N ILE A 61 -3.89 1.00 3.04
CA ILE A 61 -2.72 0.49 3.74
C ILE A 61 -2.97 0.73 5.23
N VAL A 62 -2.76 -0.28 6.07
CA VAL A 62 -2.89 -0.21 7.52
C VAL A 62 -1.59 -0.69 8.14
N VAL A 63 -1.07 0.05 9.10
CA VAL A 63 0.12 -0.36 9.86
C VAL A 63 -0.30 -0.74 11.28
N THR A 64 -0.11 -2.00 11.63
CA THR A 64 -0.46 -2.55 12.93
C THR A 64 0.81 -2.88 13.72
N ASP A 65 0.85 -2.56 15.01
CA ASP A 65 1.92 -3.02 15.88
C ASP A 65 1.81 -4.53 16.11
N VAL A 66 2.95 -5.22 16.08
CA VAL A 66 3.06 -6.60 16.54
C VAL A 66 3.68 -6.63 17.94
N ASP A 67 4.70 -5.80 18.13
CA ASP A 67 5.39 -5.56 19.40
C ASP A 67 6.03 -4.16 19.36
N ASP A 68 6.69 -3.73 20.43
CA ASP A 68 7.29 -2.38 20.53
C ASP A 68 8.38 -2.08 19.47
N LYS A 69 8.84 -3.11 18.73
CA LYS A 69 9.96 -3.01 17.78
C LYS A 69 9.60 -3.49 16.39
N SER A 70 8.41 -4.03 16.18
CA SER A 70 8.01 -4.62 14.90
C SER A 70 6.54 -4.37 14.60
N SER A 71 6.27 -4.21 13.32
CA SER A 71 4.95 -3.87 12.79
C SER A 71 4.63 -4.71 11.57
N ILE A 72 3.34 -4.85 11.29
CA ILE A 72 2.83 -5.45 10.06
C ILE A 72 2.14 -4.37 9.26
N ILE A 73 2.46 -4.34 7.98
CA ILE A 73 1.76 -3.52 7.01
C ILE A 73 0.81 -4.43 6.25
N SER A 74 -0.47 -4.10 6.28
CA SER A 74 -1.52 -4.73 5.49
C SER A 74 -1.91 -3.80 4.36
N ILE A 75 -1.86 -4.27 3.12
CA ILE A 75 -2.21 -3.50 1.93
C ILE A 75 -3.37 -4.21 1.23
N ASP A 76 -4.51 -3.53 1.14
CA ASP A 76 -5.71 -3.98 0.44
C ASP A 76 -5.92 -3.14 -0.82
N SER A 77 -5.81 -3.75 -1.99
CA SER A 77 -6.15 -3.11 -3.27
C SER A 77 -7.50 -3.59 -3.78
N SER A 78 -8.37 -2.63 -4.10
CA SER A 78 -9.61 -2.89 -4.84
C SER A 78 -9.50 -2.29 -6.24
N LEU A 79 -9.29 -3.14 -7.25
CA LEU A 79 -9.36 -2.75 -8.65
C LEU A 79 -10.82 -2.78 -9.11
N LYS A 80 -11.31 -1.68 -9.69
CA LYS A 80 -12.65 -1.62 -10.30
C LYS A 80 -12.71 -2.22 -11.72
N PHE A 81 -11.71 -3.01 -12.15
CA PHE A 81 -11.57 -3.47 -13.53
C PHE A 81 -11.72 -5.00 -13.68
N SER A 82 -12.40 -5.37 -14.77
CA SER A 82 -12.81 -6.72 -15.25
C SER A 82 -11.69 -7.79 -15.23
N PRO A 83 -12.01 -9.10 -15.07
CA PRO A 83 -11.05 -10.18 -14.78
C PRO A 83 -10.28 -10.66 -16.03
N ASN A 84 -9.75 -9.72 -16.82
CA ASN A 84 -8.76 -10.07 -17.83
C ASN A 84 -7.40 -10.22 -17.15
N ILE A 85 -6.70 -11.31 -17.48
CA ILE A 85 -5.41 -11.79 -16.94
C ILE A 85 -4.33 -10.68 -16.76
N ALA A 86 -4.45 -9.57 -17.48
CA ALA A 86 -3.64 -8.37 -17.31
C ALA A 86 -3.82 -7.61 -15.97
N GLY A 87 -4.88 -7.88 -15.19
CA GLY A 87 -5.15 -7.23 -13.90
C GLY A 87 -4.38 -7.82 -12.72
N MET A 88 -4.20 -9.15 -12.68
CA MET A 88 -3.55 -9.85 -11.57
C MET A 88 -2.08 -9.42 -11.38
N HIS A 89 -1.35 -9.23 -12.47
CA HIS A 89 0.06 -8.78 -12.42
C HIS A 89 0.22 -7.30 -12.01
N LYS A 90 -0.85 -6.50 -11.97
CA LYS A 90 -0.78 -5.07 -11.62
C LYS A 90 -0.79 -4.84 -10.13
N HIS A 91 -1.64 -5.56 -9.40
CA HIS A 91 -1.69 -5.51 -7.94
C HIS A 91 -0.30 -5.79 -7.35
N GLN A 92 0.32 -6.90 -7.75
CA GLN A 92 1.64 -7.28 -7.28
C GLN A 92 2.68 -6.18 -7.56
N LYS A 93 2.69 -5.61 -8.78
CA LYS A 93 3.62 -4.51 -9.12
C LYS A 93 3.41 -3.27 -8.27
N ASN A 94 2.17 -2.92 -7.94
CA ASN A 94 1.87 -1.77 -7.09
C ASN A 94 2.29 -2.03 -5.65
N PHE A 95 2.06 -3.23 -5.13
CA PHE A 95 2.53 -3.66 -3.81
C PHE A 95 4.05 -3.62 -3.72
N ASP A 96 4.73 -4.24 -4.68
CA ASP A 96 6.20 -4.28 -4.72
C ASP A 96 6.80 -2.87 -4.76
N LYS A 97 6.19 -1.93 -5.51
CA LYS A 97 6.63 -0.52 -5.53
C LYS A 97 6.52 0.15 -4.17
N ILE A 98 5.42 -0.02 -3.45
CA ILE A 98 5.25 0.57 -2.11
C ILE A 98 6.26 -0.05 -1.14
N ILE A 99 6.31 -1.38 -1.11
CA ILE A 99 7.20 -2.14 -0.23
C ILE A 99 8.66 -1.76 -0.47
N TYR A 100 9.08 -1.69 -1.74
CA TYR A 100 10.43 -1.32 -2.13
C TYR A 100 10.77 0.12 -1.73
N SER A 101 9.88 1.07 -2.02
CA SER A 101 10.08 2.49 -1.68
C SER A 101 10.15 2.69 -0.16
N LEU A 102 9.28 2.01 0.59
CA LEU A 102 9.28 2.03 2.03
C LEU A 102 10.54 1.40 2.63
N SER A 103 10.95 0.23 2.12
CA SER A 103 12.17 -0.45 2.54
C SER A 103 13.42 0.40 2.28
N ALA A 104 13.43 1.16 1.18
CA ALA A 104 14.50 2.09 0.86
C ALA A 104 14.58 3.27 1.85
N LEU A 105 13.44 3.76 2.34
CA LEU A 105 13.36 4.85 3.33
C LEU A 105 13.57 4.41 4.79
N LEU A 106 13.42 3.11 5.06
CA LEU A 106 13.60 2.54 6.40
C LEU A 106 15.04 2.05 6.67
N LYS A 107 15.91 2.02 5.65
CA LYS A 107 17.36 1.84 5.82
C LYS A 107 17.96 2.98 6.65
#